data_AF-A0A7J0CQ52-F1
#
_entry.id   AF-A0A7J0CQ52-F1
#
_cell.length_a   1.000
_cell.length_b   1.000
_cell.length_c   1.000
_cell.angle_alpha   90.00
_cell.angle_beta   90.00
_cell.angle_gamma   90.00
#
_symmetry.space_group_name_H-M   'P 1'
#
loop_
_entity.id
_entity.type
_entity.pdbx_description
1 polymer ?
#
loop_
_entity_poly.entity_id
_entity_poly.type
_entity_poly.pdbx_seq_one_letter_code
_entity_poly.pdbx_strand_id
1 'polypeptide(L)'
;MVVGAPAAGTGGGWPRRAPAGTVKRAATEAQAEALTVADPERFSFVVAPGAVVSGAAGILRVLRRRFPRLRGQHPWEWCYTTDDLDTAVGSVLGQSDALLVTGRGDSPLVRSALARAARSGLRVREVTSLDRLRPEDVDGATITVLHTATAQDGPGGPDRRGGGSREVARVLDGLGPTGHIRRTVRSTALPSGLGARETAGEASSAP
;
A
#
# COMPACT_ATOMS: atom_id res chain seq x y z
N MET A 1 -16.87 3.40 16.52
CA MET A 1 -17.15 3.37 15.07
C MET A 1 -15.93 2.85 14.33
N VAL A 2 -16.13 2.21 13.18
CA VAL A 2 -15.04 1.83 12.27
C VAL A 2 -14.98 2.80 11.08
N VAL A 3 -13.79 3.29 10.77
CA VAL A 3 -13.52 4.29 9.73
C VAL A 3 -12.75 3.67 8.57
N GLY A 4 -13.17 4.03 7.36
CA GLY A 4 -12.63 3.49 6.11
C GLY A 4 -13.27 2.17 5.73
N ALA A 5 -13.15 1.80 4.46
CA ALA A 5 -13.42 0.46 3.98
C ALA A 5 -12.10 -0.24 3.68
N PRO A 6 -12.04 -1.57 3.84
CA PRO A 6 -10.93 -2.35 3.30
C PRO A 6 -10.79 -2.03 1.80
N ALA A 7 -9.58 -1.71 1.35
CA ALA A 7 -9.34 -1.50 -0.07
C ALA A 7 -9.71 -2.79 -0.82
N ALA A 8 -10.23 -2.63 -2.04
CA ALA A 8 -10.66 -3.75 -2.85
C ALA A 8 -9.57 -4.82 -2.89
N GLY A 9 -9.95 -6.03 -2.48
CA GLY A 9 -9.05 -7.17 -2.48
C GLY A 9 -8.24 -7.39 -1.22
N THR A 10 -8.03 -6.46 -0.27
CA THR A 10 -7.12 -6.66 0.89
C THR A 10 -7.41 -7.86 1.82
N GLY A 11 -8.46 -8.65 1.59
CA GLY A 11 -8.86 -9.79 2.42
C GLY A 11 -9.39 -9.37 3.79
N GLY A 12 -9.29 -8.07 4.12
CA GLY A 12 -9.84 -7.45 5.30
C GLY A 12 -11.36 -7.47 5.22
N GLY A 13 -11.98 -8.21 6.14
CA GLY A 13 -13.38 -8.04 6.46
C GLY A 13 -13.53 -7.04 7.59
N TRP A 14 -14.71 -6.42 7.68
CA TRP A 14 -15.10 -5.76 8.91
C TRP A 14 -14.96 -6.72 10.10
N PRO A 15 -14.51 -6.25 11.28
CA PRO A 15 -14.40 -7.11 12.45
C PRO A 15 -15.73 -7.81 12.72
N ARG A 16 -15.70 -9.16 12.74
CA ARG A 16 -16.88 -10.03 12.90
C ARG A 16 -17.51 -9.91 14.29
N ARG A 17 -16.70 -9.55 15.29
CA ARG A 17 -17.15 -9.32 16.66
C ARG A 17 -17.24 -7.81 16.88
N ALA A 18 -18.46 -7.30 17.00
CA ALA A 18 -18.69 -5.97 17.53
C ALA A 18 -18.37 -6.00 19.05
N PRO A 19 -17.59 -5.04 19.59
CA PRO A 19 -17.55 -4.86 21.04
C PRO A 19 -18.97 -4.56 21.56
N ALA A 20 -19.19 -4.78 22.86
CA ALA A 20 -20.47 -4.47 23.51
C ALA A 20 -20.82 -2.99 23.25
N GLY A 21 -21.89 -2.74 22.49
CA GLY A 21 -22.34 -1.40 22.10
C GLY A 21 -22.74 -1.27 20.63
N THR A 22 -23.17 -0.07 20.23
CA THR A 22 -23.57 0.23 18.85
C THR A 22 -22.36 0.56 17.99
N VAL A 23 -22.03 -0.31 17.04
CA VAL A 23 -20.95 -0.06 16.06
C VAL A 23 -21.51 0.63 14.82
N LYS A 24 -21.07 1.86 14.58
CA LYS A 24 -21.30 2.56 13.30
C LYS A 24 -20.11 2.40 12.37
N ARG A 25 -20.32 2.62 11.06
CA ARG A 25 -19.30 2.52 10.01
C ARG A 25 -19.41 3.73 9.09
N ALA A 26 -18.26 4.26 8.65
CA ALA A 26 -18.20 5.23 7.55
C ALA A 26 -17.02 4.89 6.64
N ALA A 27 -17.31 4.63 5.38
CA ALA A 27 -16.35 4.36 4.32
C ALA A 27 -16.09 5.57 3.43
N THR A 28 -16.90 6.63 3.53
CA THR A 28 -16.76 7.87 2.75
C THR A 28 -17.00 9.10 3.61
N GLU A 29 -16.53 10.26 3.14
CA GLU A 29 -16.78 11.55 3.79
C GLU A 29 -18.29 11.86 3.87
N ALA A 30 -19.06 11.52 2.83
CA ALA A 30 -20.51 11.71 2.82
C ALA A 30 -21.23 10.86 3.89
N GLN A 31 -20.82 9.61 4.09
CA GLN A 31 -21.34 8.78 5.18
C GLN A 31 -20.94 9.33 6.55
N ALA A 32 -19.74 9.88 6.66
CA ALA A 32 -19.28 10.54 7.86
C ALA A 32 -20.06 11.84 8.15
N GLU A 33 -20.56 12.53 7.13
CA GLU A 33 -21.42 13.70 7.25
C GLU A 33 -22.84 13.34 7.69
N ALA A 34 -23.40 12.26 7.13
CA ALA A 34 -24.74 11.80 7.45
C ALA A 34 -24.82 11.03 8.79
N LEU A 35 -23.69 10.80 9.47
CA LEU A 35 -23.65 9.96 10.66
C LEU A 35 -24.37 10.64 11.84
N THR A 36 -25.38 9.98 12.41
CA THR A 36 -25.98 10.34 13.69
C THR A 36 -25.28 9.57 14.82
N VAL A 37 -25.00 10.17 15.96
CA VAL A 37 -24.40 9.49 17.13
C VAL A 37 -25.24 9.83 18.36
N ALA A 38 -25.59 8.83 19.17
CA ALA A 38 -26.47 9.03 20.33
C ALA A 38 -25.78 9.83 21.45
N ASP A 39 -24.51 9.54 21.72
CA ASP A 39 -23.68 10.27 22.66
C ASP A 39 -22.36 10.68 21.98
N PRO A 40 -22.27 11.92 21.46
CA PRO A 40 -21.07 12.47 20.82
C PRO A 40 -19.86 12.55 21.75
N GLU A 41 -20.08 12.63 23.07
CA GLU A 41 -19.05 12.77 24.09
C GLU A 41 -18.35 11.44 24.39
N ARG A 42 -19.05 10.33 24.19
CA ARG A 42 -18.54 8.96 24.36
C ARG A 42 -18.36 8.25 23.02
N PHE A 43 -17.85 8.98 22.03
CA PHE A 43 -17.66 8.47 20.68
C PHE A 43 -16.18 8.25 20.34
N SER A 44 -15.86 7.02 19.91
CA SER A 44 -14.50 6.63 19.54
C SER A 44 -14.43 5.99 18.15
N PHE A 45 -13.27 6.08 17.50
CA PHE A 45 -13.01 5.44 16.21
C PHE A 45 -11.86 4.42 16.25
N VAL A 46 -11.93 3.47 15.32
CA VAL A 46 -10.83 2.59 14.92
C VAL A 46 -10.78 2.56 13.40
N VAL A 47 -9.59 2.47 12.82
CA VAL A 47 -9.43 2.33 11.36
C VAL A 47 -9.68 0.87 10.97
N ALA A 48 -10.40 0.65 9.86
CA ALA A 48 -10.67 -0.70 9.36
C ALA A 48 -9.35 -1.39 8.91
N PRO A 49 -9.14 -2.68 9.21
CA PRO A 49 -8.03 -3.45 8.65
C PRO A 49 -8.05 -3.39 7.12
N GLY A 50 -6.89 -3.13 6.51
CA GLY A 50 -6.76 -3.01 5.06
C GLY A 50 -7.32 -1.71 4.47
N ALA A 51 -7.71 -0.73 5.27
CA ALA A 51 -8.06 0.59 4.76
C ALA A 51 -6.81 1.35 4.30
N VAL A 52 -6.97 2.14 3.23
CA VAL A 52 -5.98 3.13 2.81
C VAL A 52 -6.00 4.28 3.82
N VAL A 53 -4.87 4.54 4.48
CA VAL A 53 -4.77 5.51 5.58
C VAL A 53 -5.11 6.91 5.10
N SER A 54 -4.64 7.32 3.92
CA SER A 54 -4.96 8.63 3.34
C SER A 54 -6.46 8.84 3.13
N GLY A 55 -7.20 7.81 2.69
CA GLY A 55 -8.67 7.84 2.60
C GLY A 55 -9.36 7.90 3.97
N ALA A 56 -8.86 7.15 4.95
CA ALA A 56 -9.36 7.20 6.32
C ALA A 56 -9.13 8.59 6.97
N ALA A 57 -8.02 9.26 6.66
CA ALA A 57 -7.71 10.60 7.16
C ALA A 57 -8.74 11.65 6.71
N GLY A 58 -9.21 11.59 5.46
CA GLY A 58 -10.30 12.45 4.96
C GLY A 58 -11.60 12.27 5.75
N ILE A 59 -11.97 11.02 6.03
CA ILE A 59 -13.13 10.68 6.86
C ILE A 59 -12.94 11.20 8.30
N LEU A 60 -11.76 11.00 8.89
CA LEU A 60 -11.45 11.49 10.24
C LEU A 60 -11.49 13.01 10.35
N ARG A 61 -11.09 13.74 9.32
CA ARG A 61 -11.22 15.20 9.25
C ARG A 61 -12.67 15.64 9.37
N VAL A 62 -13.59 14.99 8.63
CA VAL A 62 -15.03 15.25 8.74
C VAL A 62 -15.54 14.93 10.15
N LEU A 63 -15.17 13.76 10.69
CA LEU A 63 -15.65 13.33 12.01
C LEU A 63 -15.13 14.20 13.14
N ARG A 64 -13.87 14.65 13.10
CA ARG A 64 -13.31 15.55 14.12
C ARG A 64 -13.96 16.93 14.08
N ARG A 65 -14.34 17.42 12.90
CA ARG A 65 -15.13 18.65 12.76
C ARG A 65 -16.52 18.50 13.39
N ARG A 66 -17.19 17.37 13.16
CA ARG A 66 -18.55 17.12 13.67
C ARG A 66 -18.58 16.72 15.14
N PHE A 67 -17.55 16.03 15.61
CA PHE A 67 -17.44 15.47 16.96
C PHE A 67 -16.06 15.83 17.56
N PRO A 68 -15.88 17.05 18.11
CA PRO A 68 -14.57 17.52 18.58
C PRO A 68 -13.95 16.68 19.71
N ARG A 69 -14.78 15.98 20.50
CA ARG A 69 -14.33 15.09 21.59
C ARG A 69 -13.97 13.67 21.12
N LEU A 70 -14.05 13.40 19.81
CA LEU A 70 -13.74 12.09 19.21
C LEU A 70 -12.34 11.59 19.61
N ARG A 71 -12.30 10.39 20.20
CA ARG A 71 -11.06 9.67 20.55
C ARG A 71 -10.83 8.49 19.61
N GLY A 72 -9.59 8.00 19.51
CA GLY A 72 -9.31 6.81 18.72
C GLY A 72 -7.84 6.46 18.68
N GLN A 73 -7.53 5.48 17.83
CA GLN A 73 -6.17 4.95 17.64
C GLN A 73 -5.16 6.04 17.28
N HIS A 74 -3.95 5.91 17.81
CA HIS A 74 -2.84 6.79 17.43
C HIS A 74 -2.42 6.48 15.98
N PRO A 75 -1.99 7.48 15.17
CA PRO A 75 -1.53 7.23 13.79
C PRO A 75 -0.41 6.19 13.64
N TRP A 76 0.38 5.94 14.68
CA TRP A 76 1.42 4.91 14.70
C TRP A 76 0.89 3.48 14.90
N GLU A 77 -0.36 3.33 15.36
CA GLU A 77 -1.04 2.04 15.50
C GLU A 77 -1.70 1.58 14.21
N TRP A 78 -1.69 2.42 13.16
CA TRP A 78 -2.27 2.09 11.87
C TRP A 78 -1.30 1.27 11.01
N CYS A 79 -1.84 0.37 10.20
CA CYS A 79 -1.06 -0.36 9.21
C CYS A 79 -1.01 0.43 7.90
N TYR A 80 0.18 0.87 7.50
CA TYR A 80 0.40 1.63 6.27
C TYR A 80 0.66 0.77 5.04
N THR A 81 0.76 -0.56 5.17
CA THR A 81 1.07 -1.45 4.05
C THR A 81 0.12 -1.24 2.86
N THR A 82 -1.17 -1.04 3.10
CA THR A 82 -2.12 -0.83 1.99
C THR A 82 -1.93 0.53 1.32
N ASP A 83 -1.58 1.56 2.10
CA ASP A 83 -1.32 2.91 1.61
C ASP A 83 0.00 2.98 0.82
N ASP A 84 1.05 2.33 1.33
CA ASP A 84 2.33 2.16 0.64
C ASP A 84 2.16 1.45 -0.71
N LEU A 85 1.33 0.40 -0.75
CA LEU A 85 1.02 -0.32 -1.99
C LEU A 85 0.24 0.55 -2.98
N ASP A 86 -0.80 1.27 -2.54
CA ASP A 86 -1.57 2.15 -3.43
C ASP A 86 -0.69 3.27 -3.98
N THR A 87 0.19 3.84 -3.15
CA THR A 87 1.16 4.87 -3.54
C THR A 87 2.17 4.32 -4.54
N ALA A 88 2.77 3.15 -4.26
CA ALA A 88 3.74 2.52 -5.15
C ALA A 88 3.14 2.23 -6.53
N VAL A 89 1.97 1.57 -6.57
CA VAL A 89 1.27 1.27 -7.82
C VAL A 89 0.88 2.57 -8.52
N GLY A 90 0.30 3.53 -7.80
CA GLY A 90 -0.13 4.82 -8.35
C GLY A 90 1.01 5.59 -9.03
N SER A 91 2.21 5.55 -8.45
CA SER A 91 3.39 6.28 -8.96
C SER A 91 3.95 5.73 -10.28
N VAL A 92 3.66 4.48 -10.64
CA VAL A 92 4.26 3.81 -11.81
C VAL A 92 3.29 3.60 -12.96
N LEU A 93 1.98 3.59 -12.71
CA LEU A 93 0.97 3.27 -13.73
C LEU A 93 0.99 4.20 -14.95
N GLY A 94 1.23 5.51 -14.74
CA GLY A 94 1.28 6.49 -15.84
C GLY A 94 2.62 6.58 -16.56
N GLN A 95 3.63 5.84 -16.08
CA GLN A 95 5.01 5.90 -16.59
C GLN A 95 5.46 4.57 -17.22
N SER A 96 4.58 3.59 -17.30
CA SER A 96 4.91 2.23 -17.77
C SER A 96 4.05 1.86 -18.97
N ASP A 97 4.60 1.10 -19.91
CA ASP A 97 3.85 0.45 -20.99
C ASP A 97 3.29 -0.91 -20.55
N ALA A 98 4.02 -1.58 -19.64
CA ALA A 98 3.61 -2.83 -19.02
C ALA A 98 3.99 -2.88 -17.53
N LEU A 99 3.15 -3.56 -16.75
CA LEU A 99 3.36 -3.76 -15.32
C LEU A 99 3.46 -5.26 -15.03
N LEU A 100 4.61 -5.71 -14.56
CA LEU A 100 4.84 -7.07 -14.09
C LEU A 100 4.73 -7.07 -12.56
N VAL A 101 3.73 -7.76 -12.01
CA VAL A 101 3.47 -7.77 -10.58
C VAL A 101 3.81 -9.15 -10.03
N THR A 102 4.86 -9.23 -9.24
CA THR A 102 5.27 -10.48 -8.60
C THR A 102 4.37 -10.81 -7.41
N GLY A 103 4.08 -12.10 -7.22
CA GLY A 103 3.22 -12.59 -6.16
C GLY A 103 2.08 -13.45 -6.71
N ARG A 104 1.09 -13.73 -5.85
CA ARG A 104 -0.11 -14.51 -6.18
C ARG A 104 -1.35 -13.61 -6.20
N GLY A 105 -2.38 -14.00 -6.94
CA GLY A 105 -3.63 -13.24 -7.11
C GLY A 105 -4.36 -12.86 -5.82
N ASP A 106 -4.09 -13.55 -4.71
CA ASP A 106 -4.60 -13.23 -3.38
C ASP A 106 -3.65 -12.36 -2.53
N SER A 107 -2.61 -11.79 -3.12
CA SER A 107 -1.75 -10.82 -2.45
C SER A 107 -2.33 -9.40 -2.52
N PRO A 108 -2.16 -8.58 -1.47
CA PRO A 108 -2.60 -7.17 -1.49
C PRO A 108 -2.00 -6.39 -2.66
N LEU A 109 -0.74 -6.64 -3.02
CA LEU A 109 -0.06 -5.97 -4.13
C LEU A 109 -0.73 -6.26 -5.47
N VAL A 110 -0.93 -7.54 -5.81
CA VAL A 110 -1.56 -7.93 -7.09
C VAL A 110 -2.95 -7.32 -7.19
N ARG A 111 -3.73 -7.35 -6.11
CA ARG A 111 -5.10 -6.79 -6.12
C ARG A 111 -5.12 -5.27 -6.25
N SER A 112 -4.24 -4.55 -5.55
CA SER A 112 -4.09 -3.10 -5.72
C SER A 112 -3.68 -2.74 -7.15
N ALA A 113 -2.73 -3.48 -7.73
CA ALA A 113 -2.29 -3.29 -9.11
C ALA A 113 -3.43 -3.50 -10.12
N LEU A 114 -4.13 -4.63 -10.03
CA LEU A 114 -5.27 -4.94 -10.91
C LEU A 114 -6.39 -3.91 -10.77
N ALA A 115 -6.76 -3.54 -9.54
CA ALA A 115 -7.83 -2.59 -9.29
C ALA A 115 -7.53 -1.19 -9.84
N ARG A 116 -6.27 -0.74 -9.78
CA ARG A 116 -5.87 0.56 -10.36
C ARG A 116 -5.71 0.49 -11.87
N ALA A 117 -5.13 -0.58 -12.40
CA ALA A 117 -4.93 -0.73 -13.83
C ALA A 117 -6.22 -0.89 -14.63
N ALA A 118 -7.25 -1.50 -14.03
CA ALA A 118 -8.60 -1.51 -14.60
C ALA A 118 -9.13 -0.09 -14.93
N ARG A 119 -8.62 0.95 -14.26
CA ARG A 119 -8.97 2.35 -14.53
C ARG A 119 -8.05 3.04 -15.54
N SER A 120 -6.82 2.56 -15.71
CA SER A 120 -5.83 3.18 -16.61
C SER A 120 -5.69 2.47 -17.96
N GLY A 121 -6.25 1.27 -18.12
CA GLY A 121 -6.12 0.45 -19.33
C GLY A 121 -4.72 -0.17 -19.51
N LEU A 122 -3.82 -0.01 -18.53
CA LEU A 122 -2.47 -0.53 -18.60
C LEU A 122 -2.47 -2.07 -18.55
N ARG A 123 -1.62 -2.70 -19.35
CA ARG A 123 -1.39 -4.15 -19.27
C ARG A 123 -0.71 -4.52 -17.95
N VAL A 124 -1.38 -5.34 -17.15
CA VAL A 124 -0.83 -5.89 -15.90
C VAL A 124 -0.73 -7.40 -16.02
N ARG A 125 0.47 -7.93 -15.80
CA ARG A 125 0.73 -9.36 -15.72
C ARG A 125 1.13 -9.74 -14.30
N GLU A 126 0.41 -10.69 -13.72
CA GLU A 126 0.85 -11.38 -12.51
C GLU A 126 1.97 -12.36 -12.86
N VAL A 127 3.10 -12.27 -12.15
CA VAL A 127 4.27 -13.12 -12.32
C VAL A 127 4.43 -13.99 -11.07
N THR A 128 3.87 -15.20 -11.13
CA THR A 128 4.03 -16.22 -10.07
C THR A 128 5.34 -17.02 -10.23
N SER A 129 5.86 -17.08 -11.45
CA SER A 129 7.07 -17.81 -11.83
C SER A 129 7.54 -17.34 -13.22
N LEU A 130 8.83 -17.47 -13.51
CA LEU A 130 9.42 -16.95 -14.75
C LEU A 130 8.95 -17.69 -16.01
N ASP A 131 8.64 -18.98 -15.93
CA ASP A 131 8.12 -19.80 -17.05
C ASP A 131 6.76 -19.32 -17.58
N ARG A 132 6.07 -18.46 -16.82
CA ARG A 132 4.79 -17.87 -17.22
C ARG A 132 4.93 -16.54 -17.95
N LEU A 133 6.13 -15.95 -17.98
CA LEU A 133 6.37 -14.78 -18.80
C LEU A 133 6.29 -15.16 -20.27
N ARG A 134 5.67 -14.29 -21.06
CA ARG A 134 5.58 -14.42 -22.51
C ARG A 134 6.24 -13.21 -23.17
N PRO A 135 6.71 -13.32 -24.43
CA PRO A 135 7.31 -12.20 -25.14
C PRO A 135 6.42 -10.95 -25.15
N GLU A 136 5.10 -11.11 -25.30
CA GLU A 136 4.15 -10.01 -25.29
C GLU A 136 4.02 -9.28 -23.93
N ASP A 137 4.45 -9.91 -22.82
CA ASP A 137 4.46 -9.28 -21.49
C ASP A 137 5.62 -8.30 -21.32
N VAL A 138 6.65 -8.41 -22.18
CA VAL A 138 7.89 -7.62 -22.16
C VAL A 138 8.08 -6.82 -23.45
N ASP A 139 7.04 -6.74 -24.28
CA ASP A 139 6.99 -5.91 -25.49
C ASP A 139 6.53 -4.48 -25.12
N GLY A 140 7.44 -3.73 -24.50
CA GLY A 140 7.22 -2.35 -24.06
C GLY A 140 8.53 -1.61 -23.87
N ALA A 141 8.55 -0.30 -24.13
CA ALA A 141 9.73 0.53 -23.94
C ALA A 141 10.03 0.74 -22.45
N THR A 142 8.98 0.81 -21.62
CA THR A 142 9.09 0.91 -20.17
C THR A 142 8.30 -0.19 -19.47
N ILE A 143 9.01 -1.08 -18.78
CA ILE A 143 8.42 -2.18 -18.01
C ILE A 143 8.68 -1.92 -16.53
N THR A 144 7.62 -1.85 -15.73
CA THR A 144 7.76 -1.77 -14.28
C THR A 144 7.56 -3.15 -13.66
N VAL A 145 8.52 -3.58 -12.84
CA VAL A 145 8.39 -4.75 -11.98
C VAL A 145 7.99 -4.31 -10.57
N LEU A 146 6.80 -4.71 -10.13
CA LEU A 146 6.30 -4.47 -8.77
C LEU A 146 6.48 -5.70 -7.89
N HIS A 147 6.95 -5.46 -6.67
CA HIS A 147 7.17 -6.49 -5.67
C HIS A 147 7.04 -5.94 -4.25
N THR A 148 6.51 -6.74 -3.34
CA THR A 148 6.51 -6.43 -1.92
C THR A 148 7.82 -6.91 -1.32
N ALA A 149 8.68 -6.00 -0.86
CA ALA A 149 9.86 -6.39 -0.10
C ALA A 149 9.42 -7.10 1.19
N THR A 150 9.68 -8.39 1.27
CA THR A 150 9.61 -9.17 2.51
C THR A 150 10.88 -8.95 3.32
N ALA A 151 10.85 -9.25 4.62
CA ALA A 151 12.05 -9.22 5.45
C ALA A 151 13.17 -10.16 4.92
N GLN A 152 12.84 -11.10 4.03
CA GLN A 152 13.79 -12.02 3.39
C GLN A 152 14.53 -11.44 2.18
N ASP A 153 14.14 -10.26 1.68
CA ASP A 153 14.81 -9.61 0.52
C ASP A 153 16.11 -8.86 0.88
N GLY A 154 16.58 -9.01 2.12
CA GLY A 154 17.90 -8.55 2.56
C GLY A 154 19.04 -9.20 1.77
N PRO A 155 20.23 -8.59 1.74
CA PRO A 155 21.41 -9.23 1.15
C PRO A 155 21.76 -10.48 1.96
N GLY A 156 21.37 -11.67 1.50
CA GLY A 156 21.73 -12.96 2.10
C GLY A 156 20.58 -13.85 2.59
N GLY A 157 19.32 -13.47 2.40
CA GLY A 157 18.20 -14.39 2.63
C GLY A 157 18.15 -15.50 1.57
N PRO A 158 17.90 -16.77 1.93
CA PRO A 158 17.79 -17.83 0.93
C PRO A 158 16.51 -17.64 0.11
N ASP A 159 16.67 -17.38 -1.19
CA ASP A 159 15.62 -17.38 -2.22
C ASP A 159 15.04 -18.80 -2.36
N ARG A 160 14.21 -19.21 -1.39
CA ARG A 160 13.51 -20.51 -1.43
C ARG A 160 12.09 -20.32 -1.94
N ARG A 161 12.00 -19.92 -3.22
CA ARG A 161 10.97 -20.19 -4.23
C ARG A 161 10.99 -19.02 -5.22
N GLY A 162 11.41 -19.30 -6.47
CA GLY A 162 11.59 -18.32 -7.55
C GLY A 162 10.35 -17.46 -7.85
N GLY A 163 10.59 -16.35 -8.53
CA GLY A 163 9.61 -15.30 -8.84
C GLY A 163 9.82 -13.98 -8.10
N GLY A 164 11.00 -13.74 -7.53
CA GLY A 164 11.36 -12.46 -6.91
C GLY A 164 11.65 -11.36 -7.95
N SER A 165 11.49 -10.10 -7.56
CA SER A 165 11.78 -8.94 -8.45
C SER A 165 13.17 -8.96 -9.07
N ARG A 166 14.19 -9.43 -8.34
CA ARG A 166 15.57 -9.57 -8.84
C ARG A 166 15.69 -10.58 -9.97
N GLU A 167 14.95 -11.68 -9.90
CA GLU A 167 15.00 -12.72 -10.91
C GLU A 167 14.36 -12.23 -12.21
N VAL A 168 13.21 -11.55 -12.11
CA VAL A 168 12.54 -10.90 -13.25
C VAL A 168 13.46 -9.86 -13.86
N ALA A 169 14.08 -9.00 -13.05
CA ALA A 169 15.04 -7.99 -13.52
C ALA A 169 16.21 -8.63 -14.30
N ARG A 170 16.80 -9.73 -13.80
CA ARG A 170 17.89 -10.44 -14.50
C ARG A 170 17.45 -11.02 -15.84
N VAL A 171 16.22 -11.53 -15.94
CA VAL A 171 15.69 -12.00 -17.23
C VAL A 171 15.57 -10.86 -18.21
N LEU A 172 15.05 -9.71 -17.76
CA LEU A 172 14.92 -8.51 -18.59
C LEU A 172 16.29 -7.99 -19.06
N ASP A 173 17.32 -8.07 -18.22
CA ASP A 173 18.71 -7.74 -18.59
C ASP A 173 19.27 -8.62 -19.71
N GLY A 174 18.80 -9.85 -19.82
CA GLY A 174 19.18 -10.76 -20.90
C GLY A 174 18.54 -10.44 -22.25
N LEU A 175 17.53 -9.57 -22.30
CA LEU A 175 16.78 -9.27 -23.52
C LEU A 175 17.38 -8.14 -24.36
N GLY A 176 18.37 -7.41 -23.82
CA GLY A 176 19.03 -6.32 -24.54
C GLY A 176 19.64 -5.29 -23.60
N PRO A 177 20.10 -4.14 -24.14
CA PRO A 177 20.62 -3.05 -23.32
C PRO A 177 19.51 -2.42 -22.48
N THR A 178 19.49 -2.72 -21.19
CA THR A 178 18.50 -2.25 -20.22
C THR A 178 19.11 -1.29 -19.21
N GLY A 179 18.33 -0.29 -18.79
CA GLY A 179 18.65 0.60 -17.66
C GLY A 179 17.59 0.45 -16.58
N HIS A 180 18.01 0.44 -15.31
CA HIS A 180 17.10 0.17 -14.18
C HIS A 180 16.99 1.36 -13.25
N ILE A 181 15.75 1.71 -12.89
CA ILE A 181 15.46 2.66 -11.82
C ILE A 181 14.71 1.92 -10.74
N ARG A 182 15.28 1.87 -9.53
CA ARG A 182 14.62 1.28 -8.37
C ARG A 182 13.95 2.38 -7.54
N ARG A 183 12.64 2.22 -7.30
CA ARG A 183 11.87 3.05 -6.37
C ARG A 183 11.36 2.18 -5.22
N THR A 184 11.42 2.70 -4.01
CA THR A 184 10.92 2.01 -2.81
C THR A 184 9.96 2.95 -2.08
N VAL A 185 8.77 2.45 -1.74
CA VAL A 185 7.80 3.13 -0.88
C VAL A 185 7.75 2.38 0.44
N ARG A 186 7.92 3.12 1.54
CA ARG A 186 7.84 2.59 2.90
C ARG A 186 7.38 3.70 3.85
N SER A 187 6.38 3.40 4.65
CA SER A 187 6.00 4.22 5.79
C SER A 187 6.70 3.74 7.07
N THR A 188 7.31 4.67 7.82
CA THR A 188 7.96 4.40 9.11
C THR A 188 7.40 5.34 10.17
N ALA A 189 6.92 4.80 11.29
CA ALA A 189 6.53 5.62 12.43
C ALA A 189 7.78 6.14 13.16
N LEU A 190 7.90 7.47 13.29
CA LEU A 190 8.98 8.10 14.02
C LEU A 190 8.50 8.56 15.40
N PRO A 191 9.13 8.11 16.50
CA PRO A 191 8.87 8.64 17.83
C PRO A 191 9.06 10.15 17.92
N SER A 192 8.24 10.80 18.75
CA SER A 192 8.36 12.23 19.07
C SER A 192 9.75 12.49 19.69
N GLY A 193 10.61 13.23 18.99
CA GLY A 193 11.96 13.61 19.47
C GLY A 193 13.12 13.32 18.52
N LEU A 194 12.93 12.53 17.45
CA LEU A 194 14.00 12.19 16.50
C LEU A 194 14.24 13.21 15.38
N GLY A 195 13.26 14.09 15.11
CA GLY A 195 13.40 15.15 14.10
C GLY A 195 14.50 16.18 14.36
N ALA A 196 15.16 16.13 15.53
CA ALA A 196 16.26 17.01 15.90
C ALA A 196 17.66 16.42 15.64
N ARG A 197 17.79 15.15 15.21
CA ARG A 197 19.09 14.47 15.05
C ARG A 197 19.51 14.15 13.61
N GLU A 198 18.60 14.26 12.64
CA GLU A 198 18.86 13.78 11.28
C GLU A 198 19.57 14.82 10.37
N THR A 199 19.80 16.06 10.84
CA THR A 199 20.51 17.09 10.06
C THR A 199 22.04 17.09 10.24
N ALA A 200 22.61 16.10 10.91
CA ALA A 200 24.05 16.03 11.17
C ALA A 200 24.62 14.66 10.79
N GLY A 201 24.76 14.38 9.49
CA GLY A 201 25.31 13.10 9.07
C GLY A 201 25.44 12.85 7.58
N GLU A 202 25.69 13.86 6.75
CA GLU A 202 26.16 13.61 5.37
C GLU A 202 27.15 14.67 4.93
N ALA A 203 28.34 14.60 5.52
CA ALA A 203 29.56 15.17 4.97
C ALA A 203 30.69 14.19 5.24
N SER A 204 30.81 13.17 4.39
CA SER A 204 32.05 12.42 4.22
C SER A 204 32.12 11.86 2.81
N SER A 205 32.69 12.66 1.91
CA SER A 205 33.30 12.18 0.68
C SER A 205 34.79 12.44 0.74
N ALA A 206 35.54 11.33 0.78
CA ALA A 206 36.79 11.05 0.07
C ALA A 206 38.04 11.87 0.50
N PRO A 207 39.25 11.51 0.05
CA PRO A 207 39.63 10.72 -1.14
C PRO A 207 39.68 9.19 -0.92
#